data_AF-A0AAZ3R2C3-F1
#
_entry.id   AF-A0AAZ3R2C3-F1
#
_cell.length_a   1.000
_cell.length_b   1.000
_cell.length_c   1.000
_cell.angle_alpha   90.00
_cell.angle_beta   90.00
_cell.angle_gamma   90.00
#
_symmetry.space_group_name_H-M   'P 1'
#
loop_
_entity.id
_entity.type
_entity.pdbx_description
1 polymer ?
#
loop_
_entity_poly.entity_id
_entity_poly.type
_entity_poly.pdbx_seq_one_letter_code
_entity_poly.pdbx_strand_id
1 'polypeptide(L)'
;MATGMLLVCGLALFLTIKSNLLHSQQFTISFQRPSDCSVEQFYDISSQSCVKCGPNQSTSATGLSCECVTGFRVLATNGASITCQQCPLEKPAVTEDGYGCILCPGSLTEQGTCQCPSGSILGEFQLVPGTQKGQVFPPLLSVTYSDVLITAPNTQTVSVGNTSHTHTHLLTIALGVLGGVSVLYSLVKTASWKRRIGSPLIDMETVLKFLLFYAGDLANVFFFITVGTGLYWLIFYKAQHFVSVLLPLPGLQEERFVAYVGCAFALKTVQFLHKLIQQLSVDIFFIDWERPRGKANKTIQGTPSPVSIWRTYFVANEWNEIQTIRKISPTFQIMAVLFLLEVVGFSSLALRDPWSDLQRPPQSYAPPYSLTLRYGLAATLWLCIGLLQIIFSSAFHERFVEDKIRQFVDLCSISNISVLLLSHRCFGYYIHGRSVHGHADTNMEEMNINLKREAESLCGQRGLLPNTDTQTFQISITSRLRLQYDRILEPLSRRNGPSRLVDAASGHPFDQSTKAYHTMNRFLGSVIDHAHRDMEYVVRDKLFFERVIGMEFLEPMDKSIFYNDESHSFSDVLFYGNEATLLIFDTLFFCVVDLGAQSFILAGVLTYVQQMIFRLIRNGIGRRNLANKTLVDQRFLI
;
A
#
# COMPACT_ATOMS: atom_id res chain seq x y z
N MET A 1 22.93 16.04 9.03
CA MET A 1 21.65 15.77 9.71
C MET A 1 21.10 14.36 9.48
N ALA A 2 21.49 13.62 8.43
CA ALA A 2 21.10 12.21 8.23
C ALA A 2 21.73 11.21 9.25
N THR A 3 22.77 11.61 9.97
CA THR A 3 23.47 10.78 10.96
C THR A 3 22.79 10.72 12.33
N GLY A 4 21.90 11.68 12.65
CA GLY A 4 21.21 11.73 13.95
C GLY A 4 20.06 10.74 14.10
N MET A 5 19.37 10.37 13.00
CA MET A 5 18.22 9.46 13.04
C MET A 5 18.60 7.98 13.14
N LEU A 6 19.79 7.59 12.66
CA LEU A 6 20.31 6.22 12.74
C LEU A 6 20.69 5.82 14.17
N LEU A 7 21.13 6.78 14.99
CA LEU A 7 21.62 6.52 16.35
C LEU A 7 20.50 6.16 17.35
N VAL A 8 19.28 6.70 17.13
CA VAL A 8 18.12 6.42 17.98
C VAL A 8 17.50 5.05 17.67
N CYS A 9 17.61 4.58 16.43
CA CYS A 9 17.10 3.28 15.99
C CYS A 9 17.96 2.10 16.50
N GLY A 10 19.28 2.30 16.63
CA GLY A 10 20.21 1.26 17.09
C GLY A 10 20.11 0.92 18.59
N LEU A 11 19.67 1.87 19.42
CA LEU A 11 19.63 1.71 20.88
C LEU A 11 18.44 0.88 21.39
N ALA A 12 17.34 0.82 20.63
CA ALA A 12 16.15 0.03 20.99
C ALA A 12 16.31 -1.47 20.66
N LEU A 13 17.13 -1.80 19.66
CA LEU A 13 17.36 -3.19 19.19
C LEU A 13 18.26 -3.99 20.14
N PHE A 14 19.10 -3.32 20.93
CA PHE A 14 20.12 -3.96 21.76
C PHE A 14 19.57 -4.52 23.09
N LEU A 15 18.37 -4.10 23.51
CA LEU A 15 17.79 -4.49 24.80
C LEU A 15 16.86 -5.72 24.75
N THR A 16 16.53 -6.24 23.56
CA THR A 16 15.57 -7.35 23.40
C THR A 16 16.20 -8.72 23.10
N ILE A 17 17.53 -8.81 22.99
CA ILE A 17 18.24 -10.00 22.48
C ILE A 17 18.55 -11.06 23.57
N LYS A 18 18.29 -10.82 24.86
CA LYS A 18 18.62 -11.80 25.91
C LYS A 18 17.42 -12.38 26.64
N SER A 19 16.87 -13.46 26.07
CA SER A 19 16.52 -14.70 26.79
C SER A 19 15.70 -15.63 25.91
N ASN A 20 16.11 -16.89 25.73
CA ASN A 20 15.25 -18.07 25.97
C ASN A 20 16.01 -19.40 25.84
N LEU A 21 15.69 -20.31 26.77
CA LEU A 21 16.26 -21.63 27.01
C LEU A 21 15.70 -22.71 26.05
N LEU A 22 16.52 -23.73 25.79
CA LEU A 22 16.26 -24.93 24.99
C LEU A 22 15.49 -26.02 25.76
N HIS A 23 14.69 -26.82 25.03
CA HIS A 23 14.33 -28.19 25.40
C HIS A 23 14.20 -29.09 24.16
N SER A 24 14.68 -30.33 24.26
CA SER A 24 14.70 -31.35 23.20
C SER A 24 14.00 -32.62 23.70
N GLN A 25 13.26 -33.30 22.84
CA GLN A 25 12.69 -34.64 23.09
C GLN A 25 13.41 -35.69 22.24
N GLN A 26 13.59 -36.86 22.85
CA GLN A 26 14.40 -37.97 22.35
C GLN A 26 13.50 -39.11 21.85
N PHE A 27 13.90 -39.76 20.75
CA PHE A 27 13.33 -41.03 20.28
C PHE A 27 14.47 -42.00 19.90
N THR A 28 14.18 -43.30 19.91
CA THR A 28 15.18 -44.38 19.78
C THR A 28 14.83 -45.27 18.59
N ILE A 29 15.81 -45.60 17.75
CA ILE A 29 15.67 -46.49 16.59
C ILE A 29 16.65 -47.67 16.77
N SER A 30 16.22 -48.88 16.41
CA SER A 30 16.98 -50.12 16.54
C SER A 30 18.12 -50.19 15.50
N PHE A 31 19.36 -50.16 15.97
CA PHE A 31 20.56 -50.03 15.15
C PHE A 31 21.19 -51.40 14.82
N GLN A 32 21.35 -51.69 13.52
CA GLN A 32 22.26 -52.75 13.03
C GLN A 32 23.59 -52.11 12.62
N ARG A 33 24.73 -52.78 12.86
CA ARG A 33 26.03 -52.22 12.46
C ARG A 33 26.32 -52.54 10.99
N PRO A 34 26.97 -51.63 10.23
CA PRO A 34 27.43 -51.92 8.87
C PRO A 34 28.33 -53.16 8.75
N SER A 35 29.00 -53.56 9.84
CA SER A 35 29.82 -54.78 9.92
C SER A 35 29.02 -56.08 9.87
N ASP A 36 27.71 -56.01 10.08
CA ASP A 36 26.83 -57.18 10.18
C ASP A 36 26.24 -57.56 8.81
N CYS A 37 26.47 -56.76 7.75
CA CYS A 37 26.00 -57.02 6.39
C CYS A 37 26.93 -57.99 5.63
N SER A 38 26.34 -58.91 4.86
CA SER A 38 27.10 -59.84 4.01
C SER A 38 27.68 -59.17 2.75
N VAL A 39 28.63 -59.84 2.07
CA VAL A 39 29.35 -59.30 0.88
C VAL A 39 28.44 -58.98 -0.32
N GLU A 40 27.21 -59.48 -0.34
CA GLU A 40 26.21 -59.19 -1.38
C GLU A 40 25.14 -58.16 -0.94
N GLN A 41 25.29 -57.60 0.26
CA GLN A 41 24.38 -56.65 0.88
C GLN A 41 25.07 -55.30 1.11
N PHE A 42 24.31 -54.22 1.00
CA PHE A 42 24.72 -52.89 1.43
C PHE A 42 23.89 -52.45 2.63
N TYR A 43 24.47 -51.59 3.47
CA TYR A 43 23.77 -51.02 4.62
C TYR A 43 23.02 -49.75 4.22
N ASP A 44 21.70 -49.77 4.27
CA ASP A 44 20.86 -48.61 3.96
C ASP A 44 20.69 -47.73 5.21
N ILE A 45 21.30 -46.54 5.17
CA ILE A 45 21.34 -45.58 6.27
C ILE A 45 19.93 -45.02 6.58
N SER A 46 19.03 -45.00 5.59
CA SER A 46 17.67 -44.49 5.76
C SER A 46 16.77 -45.48 6.53
N SER A 47 17.02 -46.78 6.39
CA SER A 47 16.26 -47.86 7.05
C SER A 47 17.02 -48.55 8.20
N GLN A 48 18.29 -48.21 8.41
CA GLN A 48 19.20 -48.81 9.41
C GLN A 48 19.29 -50.35 9.29
N SER A 49 19.26 -50.88 8.05
CA SER A 49 19.19 -52.33 7.77
C SER A 49 19.99 -52.76 6.54
N CYS A 50 20.37 -54.04 6.44
CA CYS A 50 21.12 -54.61 5.30
C CYS A 50 20.20 -55.05 4.15
N VAL A 51 20.42 -54.54 2.94
CA VAL A 51 19.62 -54.82 1.73
C VAL A 51 20.50 -55.42 0.63
N LYS A 52 20.01 -56.41 -0.14
CA LYS A 52 20.78 -57.07 -1.23
C LYS A 52 20.83 -56.24 -2.51
N CYS A 53 21.96 -56.24 -3.21
CA CYS A 53 22.11 -55.61 -4.52
C CYS A 53 21.34 -56.36 -5.63
N GLY A 54 20.90 -55.63 -6.67
CA GLY A 54 20.13 -56.17 -7.80
C GLY A 54 21.00 -56.89 -8.86
N PRO A 55 20.39 -57.40 -9.96
CA PRO A 55 21.14 -58.09 -11.02
C PRO A 55 22.10 -57.13 -11.75
N ASN A 56 23.30 -57.64 -12.09
CA ASN A 56 24.42 -56.88 -12.71
C ASN A 56 24.97 -55.73 -11.84
N GLN A 57 24.89 -55.89 -10.52
CA GLN A 57 25.44 -54.94 -9.54
C GLN A 57 26.40 -55.65 -8.60
N SER A 58 27.40 -54.91 -8.13
CA SER A 58 28.29 -55.31 -7.04
C SER A 58 28.23 -54.30 -5.90
N THR A 59 28.49 -54.73 -4.67
CA THR A 59 28.60 -53.83 -3.54
C THR A 59 29.78 -52.88 -3.73
N SER A 60 29.60 -51.60 -3.42
CA SER A 60 30.67 -50.62 -3.37
C SER A 60 31.75 -51.04 -2.36
N ALA A 61 32.99 -50.58 -2.56
CA ALA A 61 34.11 -50.82 -1.62
C ALA A 61 33.81 -50.35 -0.18
N THR A 62 32.84 -49.45 -0.01
CA THR A 62 32.40 -48.94 1.29
C THR A 62 31.28 -49.75 1.93
N GLY A 63 30.63 -50.68 1.20
CA GLY A 63 29.49 -51.47 1.68
C GLY A 63 28.20 -50.67 1.93
N LEU A 64 28.13 -49.41 1.50
CA LEU A 64 27.00 -48.50 1.75
C LEU A 64 26.11 -48.27 0.51
N SER A 65 26.50 -48.80 -0.64
CA SER A 65 25.77 -48.67 -1.90
C SER A 65 26.06 -49.84 -2.85
N CYS A 66 25.23 -49.99 -3.88
CA CYS A 66 25.48 -50.88 -5.00
C CYS A 66 25.98 -50.08 -6.21
N GLU A 67 26.91 -50.65 -6.97
CA GLU A 67 27.50 -50.09 -8.20
C GLU A 67 27.31 -51.08 -9.36
N CYS A 68 27.26 -50.58 -10.60
CA CYS A 68 27.16 -51.44 -11.78
C CYS A 68 28.48 -52.19 -12.04
N VAL A 69 28.40 -53.44 -12.48
CA VAL A 69 29.59 -54.21 -12.88
C VAL A 69 30.26 -53.62 -14.13
N THR A 70 31.54 -53.93 -14.34
CA THR A 70 32.35 -53.36 -15.44
C THR A 70 31.69 -53.55 -16.81
N GLY A 71 31.66 -52.48 -17.61
CA GLY A 71 31.00 -52.47 -18.94
C GLY A 71 29.49 -52.20 -18.92
N PHE A 72 28.90 -51.89 -17.76
CA PHE A 72 27.50 -51.46 -17.62
C PHE A 72 27.41 -50.03 -17.10
N ARG A 73 26.51 -49.24 -17.68
CA ARG A 73 26.16 -47.88 -17.21
C ARG A 73 24.88 -47.87 -16.38
N VAL A 74 24.74 -46.86 -15.53
CA VAL A 74 23.51 -46.58 -14.77
C VAL A 74 22.46 -46.00 -15.71
N LEU A 75 21.29 -46.64 -15.79
CA LEU A 75 20.18 -46.22 -16.66
C LEU A 75 19.15 -45.36 -15.92
N ALA A 76 18.92 -45.67 -14.64
CA ALA A 76 18.02 -44.94 -13.76
C ALA A 76 18.45 -45.15 -12.30
N THR A 77 18.24 -44.11 -11.49
CA THR A 77 18.45 -44.12 -10.03
C THR A 77 17.25 -43.49 -9.34
N ASN A 78 16.74 -44.17 -8.31
CA ASN A 78 15.70 -43.63 -7.43
C ASN A 78 16.27 -43.29 -6.04
N GLY A 79 17.57 -43.01 -5.94
CA GLY A 79 18.27 -42.65 -4.70
C GLY A 79 18.69 -43.84 -3.84
N ALA A 80 17.87 -44.90 -3.75
CA ALA A 80 18.18 -46.11 -2.97
C ALA A 80 18.44 -47.37 -3.82
N SER A 81 18.07 -47.35 -5.11
CA SER A 81 18.24 -48.48 -6.04
C SER A 81 18.68 -47.99 -7.41
N ILE A 82 19.70 -48.64 -7.98
CA ILE A 82 20.20 -48.38 -9.33
C ILE A 82 19.76 -49.49 -10.30
N THR A 83 19.69 -49.20 -11.60
CA THR A 83 19.50 -50.22 -12.66
C THR A 83 20.59 -50.09 -13.72
N CYS A 84 21.22 -51.20 -14.11
CA CYS A 84 22.41 -51.23 -14.96
C CYS A 84 22.11 -51.75 -16.37
N GLN A 85 22.67 -51.12 -17.41
CA GLN A 85 22.57 -51.52 -18.82
C GLN A 85 23.95 -51.66 -19.46
N GLN A 86 24.16 -52.71 -20.26
CA GLN A 86 25.44 -52.94 -20.94
C GLN A 86 25.74 -51.85 -21.98
N CYS A 87 26.99 -51.38 -22.02
CA CYS A 87 27.45 -50.42 -23.01
C CYS A 87 27.54 -51.03 -24.42
N PRO A 88 27.21 -50.28 -25.50
CA PRO A 88 27.36 -50.74 -26.87
C PRO A 88 28.82 -51.02 -27.25
N LEU A 89 29.06 -52.00 -28.13
CA LEU A 89 30.41 -52.38 -28.61
C LEU A 89 31.17 -51.22 -29.27
N GLU A 90 30.48 -50.24 -29.84
CA GLU A 90 31.06 -49.04 -30.44
C GLU A 90 31.58 -48.02 -29.40
N LYS A 91 31.12 -48.11 -28.15
CA LYS A 91 31.47 -47.21 -27.05
C LYS A 91 31.66 -48.01 -25.76
N PRO A 92 32.72 -48.82 -25.68
CA PRO A 92 32.88 -49.82 -24.63
C PRO A 92 33.25 -49.24 -23.26
N ALA A 93 33.67 -47.98 -23.18
CA ALA A 93 34.09 -47.36 -21.93
C ALA A 93 32.92 -46.65 -21.24
N VAL A 94 32.83 -46.80 -19.92
CA VAL A 94 31.87 -46.08 -19.09
C VAL A 94 32.50 -44.74 -18.69
N THR A 95 31.72 -43.67 -18.68
CA THR A 95 32.14 -42.35 -18.17
C THR A 95 32.46 -42.39 -16.68
N GLU A 96 33.24 -41.42 -16.19
CA GLU A 96 33.67 -41.38 -14.78
C GLU A 96 32.47 -41.24 -13.82
N ASP A 97 31.40 -40.60 -14.26
CA ASP A 97 30.14 -40.47 -13.52
C ASP A 97 29.27 -41.75 -13.54
N GLY A 98 29.58 -42.75 -14.38
CA GLY A 98 28.88 -44.02 -14.47
C GLY A 98 27.59 -44.03 -15.31
N TYR A 99 27.19 -42.91 -15.93
CA TYR A 99 25.90 -42.77 -16.64
C TYR A 99 26.00 -42.86 -18.16
N GLY A 100 27.20 -42.62 -18.72
CA GLY A 100 27.46 -42.57 -20.15
C GLY A 100 28.31 -43.72 -20.66
N CYS A 101 28.21 -44.01 -21.96
CA CYS A 101 29.13 -44.88 -22.68
C CYS A 101 29.86 -44.06 -23.73
N ILE A 102 31.18 -44.07 -23.74
CA ILE A 102 32.05 -43.27 -24.62
C ILE A 102 33.04 -44.13 -25.40
N LEU A 103 33.54 -43.58 -26.51
CA LEU A 103 34.66 -44.14 -27.26
C LEU A 103 35.94 -43.50 -26.74
N CYS A 104 36.88 -44.31 -26.22
CA CYS A 104 38.17 -43.79 -25.78
C CYS A 104 39.06 -43.44 -26.99
N PRO A 105 39.70 -42.26 -27.00
CA PRO A 105 40.72 -41.93 -28.00
C PRO A 105 42.05 -42.68 -27.78
N GLY A 106 42.24 -43.31 -26.60
CA GLY A 106 43.40 -44.13 -26.23
C GLY A 106 43.05 -45.60 -25.93
N SER A 107 43.90 -46.29 -25.15
CA SER A 107 43.66 -47.67 -24.71
C SER A 107 42.62 -47.75 -23.58
N LEU A 108 41.88 -48.86 -23.51
CA LEU A 108 41.04 -49.18 -22.36
C LEU A 108 41.85 -49.91 -21.29
N THR A 109 41.59 -49.59 -20.04
CA THR A 109 42.06 -50.38 -18.89
C THR A 109 41.21 -51.65 -18.73
N GLU A 110 41.72 -52.66 -18.01
CA GLU A 110 40.95 -53.88 -17.66
C GLU A 110 39.66 -53.59 -16.86
N GLN A 111 39.52 -52.38 -16.33
CA GLN A 111 38.37 -51.89 -15.57
C GLN A 111 37.34 -51.15 -16.44
N GLY A 112 37.57 -51.03 -17.75
CA GLY A 112 36.65 -50.38 -18.69
C GLY A 112 36.71 -48.84 -18.70
N THR A 113 37.79 -48.24 -18.19
CA THR A 113 38.02 -46.79 -18.19
C THR A 113 39.04 -46.38 -19.27
N CYS A 114 38.97 -45.12 -19.74
CA CYS A 114 39.91 -44.61 -20.74
C CYS A 114 41.28 -44.29 -20.13
N GLN A 115 42.36 -44.78 -20.76
CA GLN A 115 43.73 -44.47 -20.36
C GLN A 115 44.30 -43.34 -21.23
N CYS A 116 44.80 -42.29 -20.57
CA CYS A 116 45.48 -41.16 -21.20
C CYS A 116 47.01 -41.37 -21.23
N PRO A 117 47.71 -40.93 -22.29
CA PRO A 117 49.18 -40.98 -22.34
C PRO A 117 49.84 -40.07 -21.29
N SER A 118 51.07 -40.41 -20.89
CA SER A 118 51.84 -39.71 -19.85
C SER A 118 51.92 -38.20 -20.11
N GLY A 119 51.48 -37.39 -19.14
CA GLY A 119 51.45 -35.94 -19.23
C GLY A 119 50.11 -35.32 -19.64
N SER A 120 49.06 -36.13 -19.81
CA SER A 120 47.69 -35.67 -20.07
C SER A 120 46.72 -36.07 -18.95
N ILE A 121 45.72 -35.22 -18.70
CA ILE A 121 44.69 -35.40 -17.67
C ILE A 121 43.37 -35.65 -18.38
N LEU A 122 42.60 -36.66 -17.95
CA LEU A 122 41.27 -36.92 -18.48
C LEU A 122 40.31 -35.82 -17.99
N GLY A 123 39.50 -35.26 -18.89
CA GLY A 123 38.47 -34.28 -18.56
C GLY A 123 37.24 -34.46 -19.43
N GLU A 124 36.06 -34.48 -18.81
CA GLU A 124 34.77 -34.61 -19.48
C GLU A 124 34.07 -33.24 -19.59
N PHE A 125 33.61 -32.89 -20.79
CA PHE A 125 32.88 -31.64 -21.03
C PHE A 125 31.68 -31.89 -21.94
N GLN A 126 30.50 -31.43 -21.52
CA GLN A 126 29.29 -31.48 -22.34
C GLN A 126 29.21 -30.24 -23.24
N LEU A 127 29.27 -30.45 -24.55
CA LEU A 127 29.24 -29.36 -25.54
C LEU A 127 27.80 -28.87 -25.79
N VAL A 128 27.65 -27.58 -26.10
CA VAL A 128 26.37 -27.01 -26.53
C VAL A 128 25.97 -27.58 -27.90
N PRO A 129 24.77 -28.17 -28.05
CA PRO A 129 24.32 -28.78 -29.31
C PRO A 129 24.36 -27.76 -30.48
N GLY A 130 24.88 -28.17 -31.63
CA GLY A 130 24.84 -27.36 -32.87
C GLY A 130 25.94 -26.30 -33.02
N THR A 131 26.99 -26.30 -32.20
CA THR A 131 28.11 -25.36 -32.34
C THR A 131 29.37 -26.05 -32.89
N GLN A 132 29.95 -25.51 -33.98
CA GLN A 132 31.19 -26.04 -34.58
C GLN A 132 32.46 -25.69 -33.76
N LYS A 133 32.37 -24.74 -32.84
CA LYS A 133 33.50 -24.22 -32.04
C LYS A 133 33.61 -24.82 -30.64
N GLY A 134 32.76 -25.78 -30.28
CA GLY A 134 32.83 -26.46 -28.97
C GLY A 134 32.71 -25.49 -27.79
N GLN A 135 31.72 -24.59 -27.82
CA GLN A 135 31.51 -23.65 -26.72
C GLN A 135 30.96 -24.39 -25.49
N VAL A 136 31.51 -24.06 -24.33
CA VAL A 136 31.10 -24.55 -23.01
C VAL A 136 30.58 -23.35 -22.21
N PHE A 137 29.47 -23.50 -21.50
CA PHE A 137 29.02 -22.53 -20.49
C PHE A 137 29.43 -23.03 -19.09
N PRO A 138 30.63 -22.70 -18.57
CA PRO A 138 30.95 -23.01 -17.20
C PRO A 138 30.14 -22.08 -16.26
N PRO A 139 29.37 -22.60 -15.29
CA PRO A 139 28.86 -21.77 -14.22
C PRO A 139 30.03 -21.27 -13.38
N LEU A 140 30.33 -19.97 -13.45
CA LEU A 140 31.34 -19.36 -12.59
C LEU A 140 30.73 -19.15 -11.18
N LEU A 141 31.01 -20.10 -10.28
CA LEU A 141 30.70 -19.96 -8.86
C LEU A 141 31.96 -19.46 -8.14
N SER A 142 31.96 -18.19 -7.70
CA SER A 142 33.03 -17.66 -6.84
C SER A 142 32.64 -17.88 -5.38
N VAL A 143 33.20 -18.92 -4.77
CA VAL A 143 33.02 -19.24 -3.35
C VAL A 143 34.10 -18.51 -2.57
N THR A 144 33.71 -17.52 -1.77
CA THR A 144 34.60 -16.92 -0.76
C THR A 144 34.36 -17.64 0.55
N TYR A 145 35.43 -18.24 1.10
CA TYR A 145 35.42 -18.86 2.42
C TYR A 145 36.43 -18.14 3.31
N SER A 146 36.17 -18.15 4.62
CA SER A 146 37.13 -17.75 5.63
C SER A 146 37.64 -19.01 6.33
N ASP A 147 38.91 -19.01 6.72
CA ASP A 147 39.48 -20.14 7.46
C ASP A 147 38.76 -20.25 8.81
N VAL A 148 38.05 -21.36 9.01
CA VAL A 148 37.37 -21.66 10.27
C VAL A 148 38.15 -22.76 10.99
N LEU A 149 38.55 -22.51 12.24
CA LEU A 149 39.23 -23.50 13.06
C LEU A 149 38.29 -24.69 13.31
N ILE A 150 38.63 -25.87 12.78
CA ILE A 150 37.80 -27.07 12.89
C ILE A 150 37.83 -27.56 14.34
N THR A 151 36.72 -27.36 15.04
CA THR A 151 36.56 -27.79 16.45
C THR A 151 35.57 -28.93 16.59
N ALA A 152 34.61 -29.07 15.66
CA ALA A 152 33.64 -30.17 15.65
C ALA A 152 33.13 -30.46 14.22
N PRO A 153 33.68 -31.43 13.49
CA PRO A 153 33.39 -31.64 12.06
C PRO A 153 31.93 -31.99 11.74
N ASN A 154 31.14 -32.49 12.70
CA ASN A 154 29.78 -32.99 12.46
C ASN A 154 28.68 -31.94 12.71
N THR A 155 29.01 -30.80 13.30
CA THR A 155 28.04 -29.74 13.68
C THR A 155 28.45 -28.35 13.20
N GLN A 156 29.58 -28.23 12.52
CA GLN A 156 30.16 -26.95 12.14
C GLN A 156 29.63 -26.51 10.76
N THR A 157 28.83 -25.46 10.75
CA THR A 157 28.29 -24.85 9.53
C THR A 157 29.26 -23.78 9.01
N VAL A 158 29.64 -23.86 7.73
CA VAL A 158 30.46 -22.84 7.06
C VAL A 158 29.54 -21.88 6.30
N SER A 159 29.68 -20.57 6.54
CA SER A 159 28.94 -19.54 5.82
C SER A 159 29.59 -19.30 4.45
N VAL A 160 28.92 -19.74 3.38
CA VAL A 160 29.33 -19.45 2.00
C VAL A 160 28.58 -18.21 1.51
N GLY A 161 29.33 -17.17 1.12
CA GLY A 161 28.78 -15.96 0.48
C GLY A 161 29.02 -15.99 -1.03
N ASN A 162 27.95 -15.82 -1.82
CA ASN A 162 28.05 -15.71 -3.28
C ASN A 162 27.38 -14.40 -3.76
N THR A 163 28.12 -13.54 -4.47
CA THR A 163 27.62 -12.26 -4.96
C THR A 163 27.11 -12.35 -6.40
N SER A 164 25.80 -12.34 -6.59
CA SER A 164 25.18 -12.10 -7.91
C SER A 164 25.13 -10.60 -8.21
N HIS A 165 25.90 -10.14 -9.21
CA HIS A 165 25.99 -8.73 -9.59
C HIS A 165 24.81 -8.23 -10.45
N THR A 166 24.09 -9.11 -11.14
CA THR A 166 23.11 -8.73 -12.17
C THR A 166 21.86 -8.05 -11.59
N HIS A 167 21.31 -8.58 -10.49
CA HIS A 167 20.08 -8.05 -9.89
C HIS A 167 20.26 -6.68 -9.23
N THR A 168 21.44 -6.38 -8.68
CA THR A 168 21.73 -5.09 -8.04
C THR A 168 21.75 -3.92 -9.05
N HIS A 169 22.12 -4.18 -10.30
CA HIS A 169 22.12 -3.15 -11.36
C HIS A 169 20.71 -2.76 -11.79
N LEU A 170 19.80 -3.72 -11.97
CA LEU A 170 18.42 -3.46 -12.38
C LEU A 170 17.67 -2.60 -11.36
N LEU A 171 17.85 -2.90 -10.07
CA LEU A 171 17.20 -2.17 -8.98
C LEU A 171 17.69 -0.70 -8.92
N THR A 172 18.97 -0.48 -9.18
CA THR A 172 19.57 0.87 -9.25
C THR A 172 19.01 1.68 -10.42
N ILE A 173 18.87 1.06 -11.60
CA ILE A 173 18.28 1.71 -12.78
C ILE A 173 16.81 2.07 -12.53
N ALA A 174 16.02 1.15 -11.96
CA ALA A 174 14.63 1.39 -11.64
C ALA A 174 14.45 2.56 -10.64
N LEU A 175 15.28 2.62 -9.60
CA LEU A 175 15.30 3.73 -8.64
C LEU A 175 15.63 5.07 -9.32
N GLY A 176 16.62 5.09 -10.22
CA GLY A 176 17.01 6.30 -10.94
C GLY A 176 15.90 6.82 -11.88
N VAL A 177 15.30 5.94 -12.67
CA VAL A 177 14.26 6.31 -13.64
C VAL A 177 12.98 6.73 -12.94
N LEU A 178 12.45 5.90 -12.03
CA LEU A 178 11.21 6.21 -11.30
C LEU A 178 11.39 7.39 -10.35
N GLY A 179 12.58 7.54 -9.75
CA GLY A 179 12.97 8.72 -8.98
C GLY A 179 12.92 9.98 -9.83
N GLY A 180 13.50 9.98 -11.04
CA GLY A 180 13.41 11.11 -11.97
C GLY A 180 11.97 11.48 -12.36
N VAL A 181 11.14 10.47 -12.66
CA VAL A 181 9.70 10.68 -12.95
C VAL A 181 8.97 11.27 -11.75
N SER A 182 9.29 10.83 -10.53
CA SER A 182 8.67 11.35 -9.31
C SER A 182 8.96 12.85 -9.09
N VAL A 183 10.16 13.33 -9.43
CA VAL A 183 10.50 14.76 -9.39
C VAL A 183 9.62 15.56 -10.34
N LEU A 184 9.52 15.12 -11.60
CA LEU A 184 8.70 15.79 -12.61
C LEU A 184 7.23 15.83 -12.20
N TYR A 185 6.69 14.70 -11.74
CA TYR A 185 5.31 14.62 -11.28
C TYR A 185 5.04 15.53 -10.08
N SER A 186 5.98 15.62 -9.13
CA SER A 186 5.92 16.55 -8.00
C SER A 186 5.95 18.02 -8.41
N LEU A 187 6.73 18.37 -9.44
CA LEU A 187 6.76 19.74 -9.98
C LEU A 187 5.40 20.12 -10.58
N VAL A 188 4.79 19.22 -11.37
CA VAL A 188 3.47 19.45 -11.97
C VAL A 188 2.39 19.59 -10.87
N LYS A 189 2.40 18.74 -9.84
CA LYS A 189 1.51 18.89 -8.66
C LYS A 189 1.70 20.22 -7.94
N THR A 190 2.94 20.66 -7.78
CA THR A 190 3.24 21.94 -7.13
C THR A 190 2.74 23.12 -7.97
N ALA A 191 2.95 23.08 -9.29
CA ALA A 191 2.42 24.09 -10.20
C ALA A 191 0.88 24.14 -10.15
N SER A 192 0.21 22.98 -10.14
CA SER A 192 -1.24 22.91 -10.00
C SER A 192 -1.72 23.46 -8.65
N TRP A 193 -1.05 23.12 -7.56
CA TRP A 193 -1.37 23.68 -6.24
C TRP A 193 -1.17 25.19 -6.20
N LYS A 194 -0.12 25.71 -6.84
CA LYS A 194 0.15 27.15 -6.88
C LYS A 194 -0.94 27.91 -7.63
N ARG A 195 -1.41 27.36 -8.76
CA ARG A 195 -2.62 27.87 -9.47
C ARG A 195 -3.84 27.89 -8.58
N ARG A 196 -4.07 26.84 -7.78
CA ARG A 196 -5.21 26.75 -6.83
C ARG A 196 -5.15 27.73 -5.66
N ILE A 197 -3.98 28.33 -5.39
CA ILE A 197 -3.84 29.43 -4.42
C ILE A 197 -4.11 30.79 -5.05
N GLY A 198 -3.95 30.94 -6.36
CA GLY A 198 -4.09 32.20 -7.08
C GLY A 198 -2.99 33.22 -6.75
N SER A 199 -1.77 32.74 -6.43
CA SER A 199 -0.58 33.59 -6.23
C SER A 199 0.46 33.29 -7.30
N PRO A 200 0.98 34.29 -8.03
CA PRO A 200 1.99 34.08 -9.05
C PRO A 200 3.44 33.98 -8.51
N LEU A 201 3.69 34.35 -7.24
CA LEU A 201 5.04 34.47 -6.69
C LEU A 201 5.57 33.15 -6.12
N ILE A 202 6.80 32.75 -6.46
CA ILE A 202 7.43 31.53 -5.90
C ILE A 202 8.04 31.87 -4.53
N ASP A 203 7.27 31.65 -3.47
CA ASP A 203 7.70 31.84 -2.09
C ASP A 203 8.36 30.58 -1.49
N MET A 204 9.03 30.71 -0.33
CA MET A 204 9.56 29.58 0.44
C MET A 204 8.49 28.53 0.78
N GLU A 205 7.23 28.95 0.93
CA GLU A 205 6.10 28.04 1.09
C GLU A 205 5.93 27.10 -0.11
N THR A 206 6.17 27.61 -1.33
CA THR A 206 6.09 26.81 -2.58
C THR A 206 7.18 25.75 -2.61
N VAL A 207 8.39 26.10 -2.18
CA VAL A 207 9.52 25.14 -2.08
C VAL A 207 9.22 24.07 -1.02
N LEU A 208 8.72 24.47 0.16
CA LEU A 208 8.31 23.52 1.19
C LEU A 208 7.21 22.59 0.69
N LYS A 209 6.23 23.13 -0.05
CA LYS A 209 5.13 22.34 -0.62
C LYS A 209 5.63 21.32 -1.64
N PHE A 210 6.55 21.72 -2.50
CA PHE A 210 7.21 20.82 -3.44
C PHE A 210 7.90 19.67 -2.70
N LEU A 211 8.68 19.96 -1.65
CA LEU A 211 9.37 18.93 -0.87
C LEU A 211 8.39 17.94 -0.21
N LEU A 212 7.23 18.42 0.27
CA LEU A 212 6.19 17.56 0.86
C LEU A 212 5.52 16.67 -0.19
N PHE A 213 5.24 17.20 -1.39
CA PHE A 213 4.71 16.39 -2.50
C PHE A 213 5.73 15.39 -3.03
N TYR A 214 7.00 15.78 -3.08
CA TYR A 214 8.12 14.94 -3.50
C TYR A 214 8.40 13.80 -2.54
N ALA A 215 8.38 14.06 -1.22
CA ALA A 215 8.47 13.00 -0.22
C ALA A 215 7.41 11.92 -0.45
N GLY A 216 6.17 12.31 -0.76
CA GLY A 216 5.09 11.38 -1.05
C GLY A 216 5.27 10.56 -2.32
N ASP A 217 5.68 11.17 -3.43
CA ASP A 217 5.89 10.44 -4.68
C ASP A 217 7.11 9.52 -4.58
N LEU A 218 8.18 9.98 -3.95
CA LEU A 218 9.38 9.18 -3.72
C LEU A 218 9.08 8.00 -2.78
N ALA A 219 8.25 8.19 -1.76
CA ALA A 219 7.77 7.10 -0.91
C ALA A 219 7.03 6.02 -1.71
N ASN A 220 6.16 6.43 -2.65
CA ASN A 220 5.46 5.50 -3.53
C ASN A 220 6.44 4.74 -4.42
N VAL A 221 7.47 5.41 -4.97
CA VAL A 221 8.52 4.76 -5.77
C VAL A 221 9.27 3.71 -4.95
N PHE A 222 9.74 4.05 -3.75
CA PHE A 222 10.42 3.07 -2.89
C PHE A 222 9.48 1.93 -2.49
N PHE A 223 8.21 2.22 -2.21
CA PHE A 223 7.21 1.19 -1.91
C PHE A 223 7.04 0.20 -3.08
N PHE A 224 6.77 0.69 -4.30
CA PHE A 224 6.58 -0.20 -5.45
C PHE A 224 7.82 -1.02 -5.78
N ILE A 225 9.02 -0.41 -5.70
CA ILE A 225 10.27 -1.11 -5.95
C ILE A 225 10.52 -2.18 -4.89
N THR A 226 10.36 -1.85 -3.61
CA THR A 226 10.60 -2.81 -2.51
C THR A 226 9.57 -3.94 -2.53
N VAL A 227 8.30 -3.67 -2.81
CA VAL A 227 7.26 -4.71 -2.95
C VAL A 227 7.54 -5.60 -4.16
N GLY A 228 7.83 -5.01 -5.33
CA GLY A 228 8.16 -5.78 -6.53
C GLY A 228 9.41 -6.65 -6.35
N THR A 229 10.42 -6.11 -5.66
CA THR A 229 11.63 -6.83 -5.22
C THR A 229 11.23 -7.97 -4.28
N GLY A 230 10.56 -7.70 -3.15
CA GLY A 230 10.13 -8.74 -2.21
C GLY A 230 9.32 -9.86 -2.86
N LEU A 231 8.39 -9.50 -3.77
CA LEU A 231 7.58 -10.45 -4.53
C LEU A 231 8.41 -11.27 -5.52
N TYR A 232 9.37 -10.65 -6.21
CA TYR A 232 10.31 -11.34 -7.09
C TYR A 232 11.06 -12.44 -6.32
N TRP A 233 11.70 -12.11 -5.20
CA TRP A 233 12.38 -13.12 -4.40
C TRP A 233 11.40 -14.16 -3.86
N LEU A 234 10.22 -13.77 -3.39
CA LEU A 234 9.23 -14.71 -2.89
C LEU A 234 8.82 -15.75 -3.95
N ILE A 235 8.52 -15.32 -5.18
CA ILE A 235 8.10 -16.22 -6.25
C ILE A 235 9.28 -17.06 -6.74
N PHE A 236 10.36 -16.44 -7.20
CA PHE A 236 11.43 -17.16 -7.89
C PHE A 236 12.27 -18.02 -6.93
N TYR A 237 12.42 -17.64 -5.67
CA TYR A 237 13.13 -18.46 -4.69
C TYR A 237 12.29 -19.66 -4.20
N LYS A 238 10.97 -19.49 -4.03
CA LYS A 238 10.10 -20.58 -3.54
C LYS A 238 9.56 -21.49 -4.64
N ALA A 239 9.49 -21.01 -5.89
CA ALA A 239 9.04 -21.79 -7.05
C ALA A 239 10.20 -22.41 -7.85
N GLN A 240 11.42 -22.46 -7.30
CA GLN A 240 12.56 -23.02 -8.02
C GLN A 240 12.59 -24.55 -7.97
N HIS A 241 12.67 -25.19 -9.14
CA HIS A 241 12.99 -26.62 -9.26
C HIS A 241 14.50 -26.87 -9.41
N PHE A 242 15.23 -25.89 -9.97
CA PHE A 242 16.68 -25.88 -10.11
C PHE A 242 17.22 -24.57 -9.54
N VAL A 243 18.42 -24.61 -8.92
CA VAL A 243 19.02 -23.44 -8.27
C VAL A 243 19.34 -22.37 -9.32
N SER A 244 18.48 -21.37 -9.39
CA SER A 244 18.58 -20.25 -10.35
C SER A 244 18.66 -18.90 -9.66
N VAL A 245 18.02 -18.76 -8.50
CA VAL A 245 17.98 -17.51 -7.71
C VAL A 245 18.37 -17.79 -6.26
N LEU A 246 19.35 -17.03 -5.77
CA LEU A 246 19.80 -17.07 -4.38
C LEU A 246 19.16 -15.92 -3.59
N LEU A 247 18.97 -16.14 -2.29
CA LEU A 247 18.54 -15.09 -1.37
C LEU A 247 19.63 -14.01 -1.21
N PRO A 248 19.24 -12.75 -0.92
CA PRO A 248 20.19 -11.68 -0.68
C PRO A 248 21.09 -12.00 0.51
N LEU A 249 22.37 -11.63 0.42
CA LEU A 249 23.31 -11.94 1.50
C LEU A 249 22.94 -11.17 2.79
N PRO A 250 22.95 -11.87 3.95
CA PRO A 250 22.79 -11.21 5.24
C PRO A 250 23.99 -10.29 5.51
N GLY A 251 23.72 -9.06 5.99
CA GLY A 251 24.73 -8.07 6.41
C GLY A 251 25.08 -6.96 5.41
N LEU A 252 24.73 -7.09 4.13
CA LEU A 252 24.91 -5.97 3.16
C LEU A 252 23.70 -5.72 2.28
N GLN A 253 23.19 -6.75 1.60
CA GLN A 253 22.07 -6.59 0.67
C GLN A 253 20.73 -6.53 1.41
N GLU A 254 20.54 -7.40 2.40
CA GLU A 254 19.31 -7.44 3.21
C GLU A 254 19.12 -6.16 4.05
N GLU A 255 20.20 -5.63 4.64
CA GLU A 255 20.14 -4.36 5.41
C GLU A 255 19.84 -3.14 4.52
N ARG A 256 20.43 -3.07 3.32
CA ARG A 256 20.10 -2.01 2.34
C ARG A 256 18.64 -2.08 1.92
N PHE A 257 18.11 -3.29 1.72
CA PHE A 257 16.70 -3.47 1.41
C PHE A 257 15.79 -2.97 2.54
N VAL A 258 16.08 -3.35 3.79
CA VAL A 258 15.34 -2.87 4.98
C VAL A 258 15.45 -1.35 5.13
N ALA A 259 16.62 -0.76 4.85
CA ALA A 259 16.80 0.69 4.85
C ALA A 259 15.90 1.38 3.81
N TYR A 260 15.74 0.82 2.60
CA TYR A 260 14.81 1.37 1.61
C TYR A 260 13.35 1.29 2.06
N VAL A 261 12.94 0.20 2.71
CA VAL A 261 11.59 0.07 3.30
C VAL A 261 11.38 1.11 4.42
N GLY A 262 12.38 1.29 5.29
CA GLY A 262 12.36 2.32 6.33
C GLY A 262 12.26 3.75 5.76
N CYS A 263 13.01 4.05 4.70
CA CYS A 263 12.91 5.32 3.97
C CYS A 263 11.53 5.52 3.34
N ALA A 264 10.95 4.47 2.74
CA ALA A 264 9.60 4.52 2.18
C ALA A 264 8.58 4.87 3.27
N PHE A 265 8.65 4.21 4.42
CA PHE A 265 7.77 4.47 5.56
C PHE A 265 7.93 5.90 6.12
N ALA A 266 9.17 6.37 6.33
CA ALA A 266 9.43 7.71 6.86
C ALA A 266 8.87 8.80 5.94
N LEU A 267 9.15 8.70 4.64
CA LEU A 267 8.64 9.65 3.65
C LEU A 267 7.12 9.55 3.48
N LYS A 268 6.56 8.34 3.54
CA LYS A 268 5.10 8.14 3.50
C LYS A 268 4.41 8.74 4.71
N THR A 269 5.04 8.67 5.88
CA THR A 269 4.53 9.29 7.12
C THR A 269 4.45 10.80 6.95
N VAL A 270 5.48 11.44 6.39
CA VAL A 270 5.46 12.88 6.09
C VAL A 270 4.32 13.23 5.13
N GLN A 271 4.14 12.46 4.05
CA GLN A 271 3.02 12.67 3.12
C GLN A 271 1.66 12.50 3.79
N PHE A 272 1.49 11.44 4.58
CA PHE A 272 0.23 11.14 5.26
C PHE A 272 -0.12 12.24 6.26
N LEU A 273 0.83 12.68 7.09
CA LEU A 273 0.62 13.78 8.03
C LEU A 273 0.29 15.09 7.30
N HIS A 274 0.98 15.39 6.20
CA HIS A 274 0.66 16.54 5.36
C HIS A 274 -0.78 16.51 4.83
N LYS A 275 -1.19 15.37 4.26
CA LYS A 275 -2.57 15.15 3.79
C LYS A 275 -3.58 15.28 4.93
N LEU A 276 -3.31 14.69 6.09
CA LEU A 276 -4.17 14.78 7.27
C LEU A 276 -4.34 16.23 7.72
N ILE A 277 -3.26 17.00 7.80
CA ILE A 277 -3.31 18.44 8.14
C ILE A 277 -4.18 19.20 7.13
N GLN A 278 -4.00 18.95 5.83
CA GLN A 278 -4.82 19.59 4.79
C GLN A 278 -6.31 19.25 4.93
N GLN A 279 -6.65 18.00 5.23
CA GLN A 279 -8.04 17.58 5.44
C GLN A 279 -8.64 18.19 6.71
N LEU A 280 -7.82 18.41 7.75
CA LEU A 280 -8.24 19.02 9.01
C LEU A 280 -8.40 20.54 8.91
N SER A 281 -7.79 21.18 7.91
CA SER A 281 -7.82 22.64 7.71
C SER A 281 -8.79 23.11 6.62
N VAL A 282 -9.68 22.25 6.12
CA VAL A 282 -10.63 22.62 5.07
C VAL A 282 -11.65 23.65 5.59
N ASP A 283 -11.88 24.69 4.80
CA ASP A 283 -12.94 25.66 5.04
C ASP A 283 -14.26 25.07 4.51
N ILE A 284 -15.27 24.94 5.37
CA ILE A 284 -16.61 24.45 5.01
C ILE A 284 -17.65 25.48 5.43
N PHE A 285 -18.57 25.79 4.51
CA PHE A 285 -19.68 26.70 4.74
C PHE A 285 -20.99 26.13 4.20
N PHE A 286 -22.06 26.24 4.98
CA PHE A 286 -23.40 25.80 4.60
C PHE A 286 -24.26 27.01 4.20
N ILE A 287 -24.74 26.99 2.96
CA ILE A 287 -25.63 28.00 2.40
C ILE A 287 -27.05 27.50 2.57
N ASP A 288 -27.83 28.17 3.41
CA ASP A 288 -29.24 27.86 3.64
C ASP A 288 -30.12 28.68 2.69
N TRP A 289 -30.85 28.00 1.82
CA TRP A 289 -31.73 28.62 0.82
C TRP A 289 -33.15 28.88 1.34
N GLU A 290 -33.46 28.41 2.55
CA GLU A 290 -34.79 28.55 3.13
C GLU A 290 -35.14 30.00 3.44
N ARG A 291 -36.37 30.37 3.14
CA ARG A 291 -36.89 31.74 3.31
C ARG A 291 -37.92 31.77 4.43
N PRO A 292 -37.96 32.84 5.24
CA PRO A 292 -38.91 32.93 6.34
C PRO A 292 -40.37 32.94 5.83
N ARG A 293 -41.24 32.14 6.45
CA ARG A 293 -42.67 31.99 6.08
C ARG A 293 -43.57 33.04 6.74
N GLY A 294 -44.12 33.96 5.94
CA GLY A 294 -45.27 34.79 6.35
C GLY A 294 -45.01 35.82 7.45
N LYS A 295 -45.92 36.79 7.57
CA LYS A 295 -45.93 37.78 8.67
C LYS A 295 -46.56 37.12 9.89
N ALA A 296 -45.87 37.06 11.02
CA ALA A 296 -46.53 36.78 12.30
C ALA A 296 -47.71 37.76 12.47
N ASN A 297 -48.89 37.23 12.81
CA ASN A 297 -50.19 37.89 12.99
C ASN A 297 -50.30 39.40 12.71
N LYS A 298 -51.22 39.75 11.78
CA LYS A 298 -51.63 41.12 11.43
C LYS A 298 -52.25 41.89 12.62
N THR A 299 -51.46 42.28 13.61
CA THR A 299 -51.88 43.30 14.60
C THR A 299 -50.77 44.26 15.00
N ILE A 300 -49.48 43.92 14.86
CA ILE A 300 -48.36 44.84 15.10
C ILE A 300 -47.26 44.52 14.10
N GLN A 301 -46.78 45.52 13.34
CA GLN A 301 -45.74 45.46 12.28
C GLN A 301 -45.00 44.10 12.18
N GLY A 302 -45.54 43.21 11.34
CA GLY A 302 -45.20 41.79 11.35
C GLY A 302 -43.75 41.51 11.00
N THR A 303 -42.97 41.12 12.00
CA THR A 303 -41.67 40.48 11.81
C THR A 303 -41.89 39.13 11.11
N PRO A 304 -41.10 38.82 10.07
CA PRO A 304 -41.17 37.52 9.40
C PRO A 304 -40.78 36.40 10.38
N SER A 305 -41.46 35.25 10.32
CA SER A 305 -41.12 34.12 11.21
C SER A 305 -39.68 33.66 10.96
N PRO A 306 -38.88 33.40 12.00
CA PRO A 306 -37.50 32.95 11.81
C PRO A 306 -37.44 31.59 11.10
N VAL A 307 -36.36 31.36 10.34
CA VAL A 307 -36.07 30.10 9.66
C VAL A 307 -35.54 29.08 10.66
N SER A 308 -35.94 27.81 10.53
CA SER A 308 -35.46 26.71 11.37
C SER A 308 -34.00 26.37 11.05
N ILE A 309 -33.18 26.20 12.10
CA ILE A 309 -31.75 25.83 11.98
C ILE A 309 -31.53 24.30 11.89
N TRP A 310 -32.54 23.49 12.19
CA TRP A 310 -32.38 22.04 12.34
C TRP A 310 -31.87 21.33 11.09
N ARG A 311 -32.23 21.79 9.89
CA ARG A 311 -31.72 21.27 8.62
C ARG A 311 -30.20 21.41 8.53
N THR A 312 -29.66 22.56 8.95
CA THR A 312 -28.21 22.82 8.96
C THR A 312 -27.50 21.92 9.96
N TYR A 313 -28.09 21.68 11.14
CA TYR A 313 -27.52 20.72 12.09
C TYR A 313 -27.57 19.28 11.56
N PHE A 314 -28.65 18.89 10.88
CA PHE A 314 -28.75 17.57 10.27
C PHE A 314 -27.68 17.35 9.21
N VAL A 315 -27.52 18.28 8.26
CA VAL A 315 -26.45 18.20 7.24
C VAL A 315 -25.06 18.25 7.88
N ALA A 316 -24.86 19.05 8.93
CA ALA A 316 -23.60 19.10 9.66
C ALA A 316 -23.24 17.76 10.33
N ASN A 317 -24.23 17.06 10.90
CA ASN A 317 -24.04 15.77 11.55
C ASN A 317 -23.68 14.69 10.54
N GLU A 318 -24.40 14.63 9.42
CA GLU A 318 -24.11 13.69 8.34
C GLU A 318 -22.72 13.97 7.74
N TRP A 319 -22.34 15.24 7.60
CA TRP A 319 -20.98 15.59 7.22
C TRP A 319 -19.95 15.09 8.25
N ASN A 320 -20.21 15.22 9.55
CA ASN A 320 -19.31 14.76 10.60
C ASN A 320 -19.11 13.24 10.54
N GLU A 321 -20.17 12.48 10.27
CA GLU A 321 -20.12 11.02 10.15
C GLU A 321 -19.23 10.57 8.98
N ILE A 322 -19.41 11.16 7.80
CA ILE A 322 -18.66 10.76 6.58
C ILE A 322 -17.16 11.08 6.62
N GLN A 323 -16.69 11.93 7.55
CA GLN A 323 -15.27 12.34 7.62
C GLN A 323 -14.29 11.18 7.82
N THR A 324 -14.71 10.12 8.51
CA THR A 324 -13.84 9.00 8.87
C THR A 324 -14.18 7.69 8.16
N ILE A 325 -15.17 7.71 7.25
CA ILE A 325 -15.55 6.53 6.47
C ILE A 325 -14.42 6.19 5.49
N ARG A 326 -14.06 4.91 5.48
CA ARG A 326 -13.07 4.31 4.58
C ARG A 326 -13.78 3.33 3.64
N LYS A 327 -13.20 3.08 2.47
CA LYS A 327 -13.74 2.08 1.53
C LYS A 327 -13.47 0.66 2.00
N ILE A 328 -12.36 0.46 2.72
CA ILE A 328 -12.02 -0.83 3.33
C ILE A 328 -12.37 -0.84 4.81
N SER A 329 -12.66 -2.02 5.35
CA SER A 329 -12.78 -2.24 6.79
C SER A 329 -11.39 -2.50 7.38
N PRO A 330 -10.82 -1.57 8.17
CA PRO A 330 -9.44 -1.71 8.67
C PRO A 330 -9.29 -2.87 9.66
N THR A 331 -10.33 -3.14 10.45
CA THR A 331 -10.37 -4.28 11.38
C THR A 331 -10.36 -5.60 10.63
N PHE A 332 -11.21 -5.75 9.61
CA PHE A 332 -11.24 -6.95 8.79
C PHE A 332 -9.93 -7.15 8.03
N GLN A 333 -9.32 -6.07 7.53
CA GLN A 333 -8.00 -6.11 6.87
C GLN A 333 -6.93 -6.75 7.77
N ILE A 334 -6.79 -6.29 9.03
CA ILE A 334 -5.81 -6.83 9.97
C ILE A 334 -6.12 -8.29 10.31
N MET A 335 -7.40 -8.59 10.62
CA MET A 335 -7.81 -9.95 10.96
C MET A 335 -7.56 -10.94 9.82
N ALA A 336 -7.88 -10.58 8.58
CA ALA A 336 -7.68 -11.41 7.41
C ALA A 336 -6.18 -11.65 7.13
N VAL A 337 -5.35 -10.61 7.24
CA VAL A 337 -3.89 -10.75 7.06
C VAL A 337 -3.30 -11.66 8.14
N LEU A 338 -3.63 -11.44 9.42
CA LEU A 338 -3.13 -12.28 10.51
C LEU A 338 -3.63 -13.72 10.41
N PHE A 339 -4.87 -13.93 9.98
CA PHE A 339 -5.42 -15.26 9.75
C PHE A 339 -4.61 -16.01 8.68
N LEU A 340 -4.32 -15.38 7.53
CA LEU A 340 -3.52 -16.03 6.48
C LEU A 340 -2.07 -16.28 6.93
N LEU A 341 -1.46 -15.31 7.60
CA LEU A 341 -0.06 -15.42 8.05
C LEU A 341 0.13 -16.49 9.13
N GLU A 342 -0.66 -16.45 10.19
CA GLU A 342 -0.44 -17.28 11.40
C GLU A 342 -1.33 -18.52 11.45
N VAL A 343 -2.61 -18.42 11.06
CA VAL A 343 -3.56 -19.54 11.19
C VAL A 343 -3.44 -20.50 10.01
N VAL A 344 -3.38 -19.98 8.79
CA VAL A 344 -3.15 -20.81 7.59
C VAL A 344 -1.69 -21.25 7.48
N GLY A 345 -0.77 -20.52 8.12
CA GLY A 345 0.65 -20.86 8.17
C GLY A 345 1.48 -20.27 7.02
N PHE A 346 1.01 -19.22 6.34
CA PHE A 346 1.80 -18.59 5.27
C PHE A 346 3.12 -18.02 5.78
N SER A 347 3.25 -17.78 7.09
CA SER A 347 4.52 -17.39 7.72
C SER A 347 5.69 -18.32 7.36
N SER A 348 5.44 -19.62 7.12
CA SER A 348 6.47 -20.56 6.69
C SER A 348 7.12 -20.21 5.34
N LEU A 349 6.42 -19.49 4.46
CA LEU A 349 6.94 -19.03 3.17
C LEU A 349 8.01 -17.94 3.33
N ALA A 350 8.14 -17.34 4.52
CA ALA A 350 9.20 -16.37 4.81
C ALA A 350 10.52 -17.03 5.27
N LEU A 351 10.55 -18.36 5.44
CA LEU A 351 11.74 -19.11 5.87
C LEU A 351 12.80 -19.18 4.75
N ARG A 352 14.09 -19.24 5.14
CA ARG A 352 15.26 -19.28 4.24
C ARG A 352 15.50 -20.63 3.53
N ASP A 353 14.44 -21.35 3.24
CA ASP A 353 14.49 -22.58 2.46
C ASP A 353 13.69 -22.45 1.16
N PRO A 354 13.98 -23.27 0.15
CA PRO A 354 13.25 -23.23 -1.11
C PRO A 354 11.85 -23.86 -1.03
N TRP A 355 11.52 -24.58 0.05
CA TRP A 355 10.26 -25.31 0.15
C TRP A 355 9.06 -24.39 0.41
N SER A 356 7.94 -24.72 -0.23
CA SER A 356 6.67 -23.98 -0.16
C SER A 356 5.65 -24.61 0.81
N ASP A 357 6.10 -25.49 1.70
CA ASP A 357 5.23 -26.19 2.63
C ASP A 357 4.69 -25.24 3.71
N LEU A 358 3.35 -25.13 3.78
CA LEU A 358 2.63 -24.26 4.71
C LEU A 358 2.62 -24.82 6.14
N GLN A 359 2.55 -26.14 6.28
CA GLN A 359 2.58 -26.82 7.56
C GLN A 359 3.80 -27.74 7.60
N ARG A 360 4.58 -27.61 8.67
CA ARG A 360 5.75 -28.45 8.89
C ARG A 360 5.58 -29.29 10.14
N PRO A 361 5.99 -30.57 10.10
CA PRO A 361 6.01 -31.37 11.31
C PRO A 361 6.99 -30.75 12.32
N PRO A 362 6.66 -30.75 13.62
CA PRO A 362 7.44 -30.08 14.67
C PRO A 362 8.87 -30.64 14.84
N GLN A 363 9.13 -31.82 14.28
CA GLN A 363 10.44 -32.47 14.30
C GLN A 363 11.35 -32.04 13.14
N SER A 364 10.83 -31.29 12.15
CA SER A 364 11.62 -30.81 11.02
C SER A 364 12.41 -29.54 11.37
N TYR A 365 13.63 -29.45 10.84
CA TYR A 365 14.47 -28.26 10.99
C TYR A 365 13.79 -27.04 10.33
N ALA A 366 13.65 -25.95 11.08
CA ALA A 366 13.15 -24.67 10.59
C ALA A 366 14.31 -23.67 10.50
N PRO A 367 14.73 -23.24 9.29
CA PRO A 367 15.75 -22.21 9.16
C PRO A 367 15.21 -20.85 9.61
N PRO A 368 16.06 -19.88 9.96
CA PRO A 368 15.62 -18.55 10.34
C PRO A 368 14.90 -17.84 9.18
N TYR A 369 14.07 -16.85 9.49
CA TYR A 369 13.35 -16.03 8.51
C TYR A 369 14.31 -15.18 7.65
N SER A 370 13.94 -14.94 6.40
CA SER A 370 14.52 -13.86 5.59
C SER A 370 13.66 -12.62 5.69
N LEU A 371 14.27 -11.47 5.97
CA LEU A 371 13.58 -10.19 6.08
C LEU A 371 12.96 -9.77 4.74
N THR A 372 13.63 -10.08 3.63
CA THR A 372 13.12 -9.78 2.28
C THR A 372 11.89 -10.61 1.93
N LEU A 373 11.92 -11.93 2.20
CA LEU A 373 10.76 -12.81 1.96
C LEU A 373 9.59 -12.44 2.89
N ARG A 374 9.90 -12.14 4.15
CA ARG A 374 8.91 -11.76 5.16
C ARG A 374 8.18 -10.48 4.78
N TYR A 375 8.93 -9.45 4.36
CA TYR A 375 8.36 -8.22 3.81
C TYR A 375 7.52 -8.48 2.56
N GLY A 376 8.06 -9.25 1.60
CA GLY A 376 7.35 -9.57 0.36
C GLY A 376 6.02 -10.24 0.62
N LEU A 377 5.99 -11.26 1.48
CA LEU A 377 4.78 -11.97 1.87
C LEU A 377 3.77 -11.03 2.54
N ALA A 378 4.20 -10.30 3.57
CA ALA A 378 3.32 -9.39 4.32
C ALA A 378 2.73 -8.30 3.42
N ALA A 379 3.56 -7.62 2.64
CA ALA A 379 3.12 -6.54 1.76
C ALA A 379 2.17 -7.04 0.66
N THR A 380 2.45 -8.22 0.06
CA THR A 380 1.57 -8.80 -0.94
C THR A 380 0.22 -9.18 -0.37
N LEU A 381 0.14 -9.82 0.80
CA LEU A 381 -1.13 -10.15 1.43
C LEU A 381 -1.95 -8.90 1.78
N TRP A 382 -1.31 -7.88 2.36
CA TRP A 382 -1.95 -6.60 2.64
C TRP A 382 -2.55 -5.97 1.38
N LEU A 383 -1.77 -5.89 0.29
CA LEU A 383 -2.23 -5.32 -0.97
C LEU A 383 -3.34 -6.16 -1.62
N CYS A 384 -3.21 -7.48 -1.67
CA CYS A 384 -4.22 -8.36 -2.26
C CYS A 384 -5.56 -8.25 -1.52
N ILE A 385 -5.56 -8.35 -0.17
CA ILE A 385 -6.79 -8.23 0.61
C ILE A 385 -7.37 -6.82 0.49
N GLY A 386 -6.54 -5.78 0.53
CA GLY A 386 -6.98 -4.39 0.39
C GLY A 386 -7.63 -4.12 -0.97
N LEU A 387 -7.02 -4.62 -2.05
CA LEU A 387 -7.57 -4.52 -3.41
C LEU A 387 -8.89 -5.28 -3.55
N LEU A 388 -8.99 -6.49 -3.00
CA LEU A 388 -10.24 -7.26 -2.99
C LEU A 388 -11.35 -6.51 -2.25
N GLN A 389 -11.04 -5.87 -1.11
CA GLN A 389 -12.00 -5.04 -0.39
C GLN A 389 -12.44 -3.81 -1.18
N ILE A 390 -11.51 -3.12 -1.85
CA ILE A 390 -11.85 -1.95 -2.69
C ILE A 390 -12.75 -2.38 -3.86
N ILE A 391 -12.41 -3.48 -4.54
CA ILE A 391 -13.23 -4.02 -5.62
C ILE A 391 -14.61 -4.42 -5.10
N PHE A 392 -14.69 -5.07 -3.95
CA PHE A 392 -15.96 -5.42 -3.32
C PHE A 392 -16.79 -4.19 -2.96
N SER A 393 -16.18 -3.18 -2.34
CA SER A 393 -16.84 -1.92 -1.98
C SER A 393 -17.41 -1.24 -3.23
N SER A 394 -16.58 -1.01 -4.25
CA SER A 394 -16.99 -0.22 -5.41
C SER A 394 -17.86 -1.00 -6.41
N ALA A 395 -17.69 -2.31 -6.57
CA ALA A 395 -18.50 -3.11 -7.49
C ALA A 395 -19.83 -3.57 -6.87
N PHE A 396 -19.84 -3.88 -5.57
CA PHE A 396 -21.01 -4.46 -4.89
C PHE A 396 -21.63 -3.51 -3.87
N HIS A 397 -20.87 -3.04 -2.89
CA HIS A 397 -21.45 -2.27 -1.77
C HIS A 397 -22.05 -0.94 -2.21
N GLU A 398 -21.29 -0.13 -2.94
CA GLU A 398 -21.71 1.19 -3.44
C GLU A 398 -22.91 1.08 -4.40
N ARG A 399 -22.99 -0.02 -5.16
CA ARG A 399 -24.03 -0.20 -6.20
C ARG A 399 -25.33 -0.82 -5.68
N PHE A 400 -25.24 -1.76 -4.73
CA PHE A 400 -26.40 -2.56 -4.31
C PHE A 400 -26.81 -2.35 -2.85
N VAL A 401 -25.92 -1.84 -2.00
CA VAL A 401 -26.20 -1.68 -0.56
C VAL A 401 -26.37 -0.20 -0.23
N GLU A 402 -25.30 0.57 -0.32
CA GLU A 402 -25.28 1.95 0.16
C GLU A 402 -24.09 2.72 -0.40
N ASP A 403 -24.38 3.91 -0.95
CA ASP A 403 -23.40 4.94 -1.31
C ASP A 403 -23.60 6.17 -0.42
N LYS A 404 -22.81 6.24 0.66
CA LYS A 404 -22.85 7.34 1.64
C LYS A 404 -22.51 8.70 1.01
N ILE A 405 -21.65 8.73 -0.01
CA ILE A 405 -21.22 9.97 -0.65
C ILE A 405 -22.37 10.55 -1.48
N ARG A 406 -23.06 9.70 -2.25
CA ARG A 406 -24.23 10.12 -3.03
C ARG A 406 -25.43 10.47 -2.14
N GLN A 407 -25.69 9.68 -1.10
CA GLN A 407 -26.74 9.98 -0.12
C GLN A 407 -26.56 11.35 0.54
N PHE A 408 -25.31 11.75 0.84
CA PHE A 408 -25.03 13.08 1.38
C PHE A 408 -25.40 14.20 0.40
N VAL A 409 -25.14 14.03 -0.90
CA VAL A 409 -25.54 14.99 -1.94
C VAL A 409 -27.06 15.06 -2.06
N ASP A 410 -27.73 13.91 -2.08
CA ASP A 410 -29.20 13.84 -2.10
C ASP A 410 -29.80 14.54 -0.87
N LEU A 411 -29.23 14.31 0.30
CA LEU A 411 -29.65 14.95 1.53
C LEU A 411 -29.53 16.48 1.47
N CYS A 412 -28.44 17.00 0.92
CA CYS A 412 -28.26 18.45 0.76
C CYS A 412 -29.42 19.06 -0.05
N SER A 413 -29.84 18.39 -1.12
CA SER A 413 -30.94 18.84 -1.98
C SER A 413 -32.32 18.77 -1.33
N ILE A 414 -32.60 17.71 -0.57
CA ILE A 414 -33.84 17.56 0.18
C ILE A 414 -33.90 18.58 1.33
N SER A 415 -32.76 18.86 1.97
CA SER A 415 -32.66 19.80 3.09
C SER A 415 -32.61 21.27 2.65
N ASN A 416 -32.59 21.57 1.36
CA ASN A 416 -32.47 22.93 0.81
C ASN A 416 -31.18 23.67 1.27
N ILE A 417 -30.07 22.95 1.37
CA ILE A 417 -28.77 23.47 1.84
C ILE A 417 -27.67 23.13 0.83
N SER A 418 -27.00 24.15 0.29
CA SER A 418 -25.78 23.94 -0.49
C SER A 418 -24.54 23.94 0.41
N VAL A 419 -23.51 23.19 0.01
CA VAL A 419 -22.24 23.11 0.74
C VAL A 419 -21.12 23.68 -0.11
N LEU A 420 -20.41 24.65 0.43
CA LEU A 420 -19.18 25.20 -0.14
C LEU A 420 -17.98 24.69 0.65
N LEU A 421 -17.09 23.97 -0.03
CA LEU A 421 -15.86 23.40 0.52
C LEU A 421 -14.67 24.07 -0.14
N LEU A 422 -13.77 24.71 0.60
CA LEU A 422 -12.53 25.24 0.05
C LEU A 422 -11.35 24.45 0.65
N SER A 423 -10.79 23.57 -0.18
CA SER A 423 -9.60 22.76 0.18
C SER A 423 -8.32 23.58 0.09
N HIS A 424 -8.31 24.60 -0.77
CA HIS A 424 -7.26 25.60 -0.91
C HIS A 424 -7.88 26.99 -0.98
N ARG A 425 -7.05 28.04 -0.97
CA ARG A 425 -7.50 29.43 -0.93
C ARG A 425 -8.52 29.77 -2.03
N CYS A 426 -8.25 29.38 -3.27
CA CYS A 426 -9.09 29.71 -4.43
C CYS A 426 -9.64 28.46 -5.13
N PHE A 427 -9.60 27.29 -4.48
CA PHE A 427 -10.05 26.03 -5.07
C PHE A 427 -10.74 25.15 -4.05
N GLY A 428 -11.76 24.43 -4.52
CA GLY A 428 -12.45 23.45 -3.71
C GLY A 428 -13.62 22.81 -4.44
N TYR A 429 -14.71 22.58 -3.73
CA TYR A 429 -15.87 21.86 -4.21
C TYR A 429 -17.15 22.60 -3.80
N TYR A 430 -18.15 22.54 -4.67
CA TYR A 430 -19.48 23.06 -4.41
C TYR A 430 -20.50 21.94 -4.62
N ILE A 431 -21.32 21.70 -3.60
CA ILE A 431 -22.44 20.77 -3.65
C ILE A 431 -23.70 21.62 -3.69
N HIS A 432 -24.41 21.53 -4.82
CA HIS A 432 -25.66 22.22 -5.02
C HIS A 432 -26.79 21.45 -4.33
N GLY A 433 -27.38 22.09 -3.32
CA GLY A 433 -28.50 21.53 -2.56
C GLY A 433 -29.72 22.45 -2.52
N ARG A 434 -29.91 23.33 -3.50
CA ARG A 434 -31.14 24.13 -3.58
C ARG A 434 -32.28 23.21 -3.99
N SER A 435 -33.31 23.13 -3.16
CA SER A 435 -34.47 22.27 -3.43
C SER A 435 -35.27 22.80 -4.62
N VAL A 436 -35.72 21.90 -5.49
CA VAL A 436 -36.61 22.21 -6.62
C VAL A 436 -38.00 22.69 -6.17
N HIS A 437 -38.38 22.36 -4.94
CA HIS A 437 -39.64 22.76 -4.32
C HIS A 437 -39.56 24.12 -3.62
N GLY A 438 -38.36 24.70 -3.52
CA GLY A 438 -38.10 26.02 -2.91
C GLY A 438 -38.13 26.06 -1.38
N HIS A 439 -38.75 25.07 -0.74
CA HIS A 439 -38.86 24.92 0.71
C HIS A 439 -38.63 23.47 1.12
N ALA A 440 -37.93 23.26 2.24
CA ALA A 440 -37.69 21.95 2.82
C ALA A 440 -38.45 21.70 4.13
N ASP A 441 -38.69 22.74 4.94
CA ASP A 441 -39.41 22.64 6.22
C ASP A 441 -40.93 22.49 5.99
N THR A 442 -41.33 21.26 5.65
CA THR A 442 -42.71 20.90 5.28
C THR A 442 -43.24 19.77 6.17
N ASN A 443 -44.55 19.54 6.15
CA ASN A 443 -45.15 18.41 6.87
C ASN A 443 -44.90 17.09 6.11
N MET A 444 -45.15 15.95 6.76
CA MET A 444 -44.93 14.62 6.17
C MET A 444 -45.72 14.41 4.86
N GLU A 445 -46.93 14.96 4.77
CA GLU A 445 -47.80 14.82 3.59
C GLU A 445 -47.23 15.58 2.39
N GLU A 446 -46.87 16.85 2.57
CA GLU A 446 -46.25 17.72 1.57
C GLU A 446 -44.91 17.16 1.11
N MET A 447 -44.10 16.63 2.03
CA MET A 447 -42.84 15.96 1.70
C MET A 447 -43.08 14.73 0.80
N ASN A 448 -44.06 13.88 1.12
CA ASN A 448 -44.40 12.72 0.29
C ASN A 448 -44.93 13.12 -1.09
N ILE A 449 -45.73 14.19 -1.17
CA ILE A 449 -46.21 14.73 -2.46
C ILE A 449 -45.03 15.26 -3.30
N ASN A 450 -44.09 15.96 -2.68
CA ASN A 450 -42.89 16.48 -3.35
C ASN A 450 -42.04 15.33 -3.92
N LEU A 451 -41.75 14.30 -3.11
CA LEU A 451 -41.02 13.11 -3.56
C LEU A 451 -41.75 12.37 -4.68
N LYS A 452 -43.08 12.27 -4.63
CA LYS A 452 -43.88 11.67 -5.70
C LYS A 452 -43.78 12.47 -7.00
N ARG A 453 -43.81 13.80 -6.91
CA ARG A 453 -43.63 14.68 -8.08
C ARG A 453 -42.25 14.58 -8.69
N GLU A 454 -41.21 14.40 -7.87
CA GLU A 454 -39.86 14.12 -8.37
C GLU A 454 -39.78 12.77 -9.08
N ALA A 455 -40.38 11.71 -8.50
CA ALA A 455 -40.41 10.38 -9.11
C ALA A 455 -41.17 10.34 -10.44
N GLU A 456 -42.22 11.16 -10.57
CA GLU A 456 -43.02 11.31 -11.79
C GLU A 456 -42.44 12.36 -12.77
N SER A 457 -41.26 12.93 -12.49
CA SER A 457 -40.61 14.00 -13.27
C SER A 457 -41.52 15.21 -13.54
N LEU A 458 -42.39 15.55 -12.59
CA LEU A 458 -43.34 16.68 -12.63
C LEU A 458 -42.74 17.99 -12.07
N CYS A 459 -41.42 18.03 -11.87
CA CYS A 459 -40.66 19.18 -11.40
C CYS A 459 -39.35 19.31 -12.19
N GLY A 460 -38.66 20.44 -12.03
CA GLY A 460 -37.33 20.61 -12.58
C GLY A 460 -36.33 19.60 -11.99
N GLN A 461 -35.24 19.38 -12.73
CA GLN A 461 -34.11 18.58 -12.26
C GLN A 461 -33.34 19.28 -11.14
N ARG A 462 -32.60 18.51 -10.32
CA ARG A 462 -31.94 19.00 -9.10
C ARG A 462 -30.61 19.73 -9.33
N GLY A 463 -30.12 19.81 -10.57
CA GLY A 463 -28.81 20.40 -10.87
C GLY A 463 -28.80 21.93 -10.83
N LEU A 464 -27.58 22.49 -10.86
CA LEU A 464 -27.36 23.94 -10.79
C LEU A 464 -27.84 24.68 -12.05
N LEU A 465 -27.69 24.05 -13.21
CA LEU A 465 -28.17 24.58 -14.48
C LEU A 465 -29.58 24.05 -14.76
N PRO A 466 -30.42 24.83 -15.48
CA PRO A 466 -31.75 24.36 -15.83
C PRO A 466 -31.65 23.09 -16.69
N ASN A 467 -32.45 22.08 -16.35
CA ASN A 467 -32.50 20.77 -17.01
C ASN A 467 -31.18 19.98 -16.95
N THR A 468 -30.40 20.13 -15.87
CA THR A 468 -29.30 19.21 -15.56
C THR A 468 -29.53 18.53 -14.21
N ASP A 469 -29.02 17.31 -14.07
CA ASP A 469 -29.03 16.55 -12.79
C ASP A 469 -27.70 16.68 -12.01
N THR A 470 -26.70 17.39 -12.56
CA THR A 470 -25.39 17.55 -11.94
C THR A 470 -25.45 18.49 -10.74
N GLN A 471 -25.19 17.93 -9.55
CA GLN A 471 -25.23 18.67 -8.28
C GLN A 471 -23.84 18.97 -7.72
N THR A 472 -22.82 18.20 -8.09
CA THR A 472 -21.46 18.35 -7.56
C THR A 472 -20.54 19.02 -8.58
N PHE A 473 -19.76 20.00 -8.09
CA PHE A 473 -18.88 20.81 -8.91
C PHE A 473 -17.51 20.96 -8.25
N GLN A 474 -16.43 20.90 -9.02
CA GLN A 474 -15.14 21.41 -8.59
C GLN A 474 -15.05 22.88 -8.94
N ILE A 475 -14.68 23.72 -7.99
CA ILE A 475 -14.71 25.17 -8.17
C ILE A 475 -13.31 25.77 -8.13
N SER A 476 -13.03 26.68 -9.05
CA SER A 476 -11.92 27.61 -8.97
C SER A 476 -12.49 29.03 -8.89
N ILE A 477 -12.29 29.69 -7.74
CA ILE A 477 -12.86 31.01 -7.45
C ILE A 477 -11.84 32.10 -7.74
N THR A 478 -12.31 33.27 -8.15
CA THR A 478 -11.42 34.43 -8.35
C THR A 478 -10.89 34.96 -7.02
N SER A 479 -9.70 35.56 -7.05
CA SER A 479 -9.10 36.21 -5.88
C SER A 479 -9.99 37.31 -5.29
N ARG A 480 -10.80 37.98 -6.12
CA ARG A 480 -11.77 39.00 -5.67
C ARG A 480 -12.87 38.39 -4.80
N LEU A 481 -13.47 37.28 -5.24
CA LEU A 481 -14.49 36.56 -4.46
C LEU A 481 -13.89 36.08 -3.13
N ARG A 482 -12.69 35.50 -3.16
CA ARG A 482 -12.02 35.04 -1.94
C ARG A 482 -11.73 36.17 -0.95
N LEU A 483 -11.30 37.35 -1.43
CA LEU A 483 -11.04 38.50 -0.55
C LEU A 483 -12.33 39.00 0.14
N GLN A 484 -13.47 38.99 -0.55
CA GLN A 484 -14.76 39.33 0.08
C GLN A 484 -15.18 38.26 1.10
N TYR A 485 -14.98 36.99 0.78
CA TYR A 485 -15.21 35.89 1.72
C TYR A 485 -14.39 36.06 3.01
N ASP A 486 -13.08 36.31 2.87
CA ASP A 486 -12.18 36.51 4.02
C ASP A 486 -12.57 37.77 4.83
N ARG A 487 -12.97 38.86 4.17
CA ARG A 487 -13.41 40.10 4.83
C ARG A 487 -14.65 39.89 5.71
N ILE A 488 -15.61 39.07 5.29
CA ILE A 488 -16.82 38.80 6.08
C ILE A 488 -16.48 37.99 7.36
N LEU A 489 -15.47 37.11 7.29
CA LEU A 489 -15.05 36.26 8.40
C LEU A 489 -13.95 36.88 9.29
N GLU A 490 -13.27 37.93 8.82
CA GLU A 490 -12.20 38.61 9.55
C GLU A 490 -12.55 39.01 11.00
N PRO A 491 -13.75 39.57 11.30
CA PRO A 491 -14.12 39.93 12.67
C PRO A 491 -14.18 38.72 13.62
N LEU A 492 -14.49 37.53 13.09
CA LEU A 492 -14.54 36.29 13.87
C LEU A 492 -13.14 35.72 14.10
N SER A 493 -12.23 35.89 13.14
CA SER A 493 -10.85 35.40 13.23
C SER A 493 -10.01 36.18 14.24
N ARG A 494 -10.17 37.51 14.32
CA ARG A 494 -9.44 38.39 15.26
C ARG A 494 -9.71 38.05 16.75
N ARG A 495 -10.81 37.34 17.05
CA ARG A 495 -11.15 36.83 18.39
C ARG A 495 -10.18 35.79 18.92
N ASN A 496 -9.50 35.03 18.05
CA ASN A 496 -8.55 33.99 18.45
C ASN A 496 -7.12 34.53 18.73
N GLY A 497 -6.90 35.84 18.59
CA GLY A 497 -5.64 36.52 18.91
C GLY A 497 -5.55 36.99 20.37
N PRO A 498 -4.35 37.37 20.86
CA PRO A 498 -4.15 37.81 22.24
C PRO A 498 -5.02 39.03 22.59
N SER A 499 -5.78 38.90 23.68
CA SER A 499 -6.94 39.69 24.12
C SER A 499 -6.74 41.17 24.43
N ARG A 500 -5.67 41.83 23.97
CA ARG A 500 -5.34 43.21 24.41
C ARG A 500 -6.05 44.34 23.64
N LEU A 501 -6.87 44.05 22.63
CA LEU A 501 -7.54 45.06 21.79
C LEU A 501 -9.00 44.67 21.43
N VAL A 502 -9.72 43.99 22.32
CA VAL A 502 -11.17 43.77 22.11
C VAL A 502 -11.91 44.95 22.71
N ASP A 503 -12.27 45.92 21.87
CA ASP A 503 -13.09 47.07 22.25
C ASP A 503 -14.39 46.60 22.93
N ALA A 504 -14.68 47.21 24.08
CA ALA A 504 -15.90 47.03 24.88
C ALA A 504 -17.20 47.45 24.16
N ALA A 505 -17.11 47.83 22.88
CA ALA A 505 -18.23 48.18 22.00
C ALA A 505 -18.72 47.01 21.12
N SER A 506 -18.08 45.84 21.18
CA SER A 506 -18.54 44.64 20.49
C SER A 506 -19.66 43.97 21.30
N GLY A 507 -20.86 43.83 20.71
CA GLY A 507 -22.00 43.14 21.33
C GLY A 507 -21.70 41.69 21.71
N HIS A 508 -22.66 40.97 22.30
CA HIS A 508 -22.47 39.58 22.72
C HIS A 508 -21.85 38.74 21.59
N PRO A 509 -20.83 37.88 21.87
CA PRO A 509 -20.09 37.15 20.84
C PRO A 509 -20.96 36.32 19.89
N PHE A 510 -22.11 35.86 20.38
CA PHE A 510 -23.10 35.10 19.64
C PHE A 510 -23.81 35.93 18.55
N ASP A 511 -24.12 37.20 18.84
CA ASP A 511 -24.78 38.09 17.88
C ASP A 511 -23.87 38.41 16.70
N GLN A 512 -22.56 38.50 16.94
CA GLN A 512 -21.59 38.76 15.88
C GLN A 512 -21.43 37.55 14.95
N SER A 513 -21.37 36.32 15.49
CA SER A 513 -21.34 35.09 14.67
C SER A 513 -22.59 34.93 13.82
N THR A 514 -23.77 35.20 14.39
CA THR A 514 -25.04 35.08 13.66
C THR A 514 -25.15 36.14 12.56
N LYS A 515 -24.73 37.39 12.82
CA LYS A 515 -24.67 38.44 11.79
C LYS A 515 -23.71 38.09 10.66
N ALA A 516 -22.52 37.57 10.99
CA ALA A 516 -21.54 37.13 9.99
C ALA A 516 -22.07 35.97 9.14
N TYR A 517 -22.74 34.98 9.75
CA TYR A 517 -23.40 33.88 9.05
C TYR A 517 -24.44 34.39 8.04
N HIS A 518 -25.37 35.24 8.48
CA HIS A 518 -26.40 35.78 7.58
C HIS A 518 -25.83 36.65 6.46
N THR A 519 -24.78 37.42 6.74
CA THR A 519 -24.08 38.24 5.75
C THR A 519 -23.41 37.35 4.70
N MET A 520 -22.73 36.29 5.14
CA MET A 520 -22.09 35.32 4.26
C MET A 520 -23.11 34.54 3.43
N ASN A 521 -24.20 34.06 4.05
CA ASN A 521 -25.24 33.31 3.37
C ASN A 521 -25.89 34.15 2.26
N ARG A 522 -26.19 35.42 2.53
CA ARG A 522 -26.73 36.36 1.54
C ARG A 522 -25.74 36.63 0.41
N PHE A 523 -24.46 36.84 0.74
CA PHE A 523 -23.41 37.09 -0.24
C PHE A 523 -23.18 35.89 -1.16
N LEU A 524 -23.05 34.68 -0.62
CA LEU A 524 -22.86 33.49 -1.45
C LEU A 524 -24.11 33.16 -2.26
N GLY A 525 -25.30 33.32 -1.68
CA GLY A 525 -26.56 33.19 -2.42
C GLY A 525 -26.65 34.16 -3.60
N SER A 526 -26.25 35.43 -3.42
CA SER A 526 -26.27 36.42 -4.51
C SER A 526 -25.21 36.17 -5.58
N VAL A 527 -24.05 35.58 -5.23
CA VAL A 527 -23.05 35.14 -6.21
C VAL A 527 -23.59 33.99 -7.07
N ILE A 528 -24.21 32.98 -6.46
CA ILE A 528 -24.79 31.85 -7.20
C ILE A 528 -25.97 32.30 -8.08
N ASP A 529 -26.80 33.24 -7.61
CA ASP A 529 -27.88 33.84 -8.40
C ASP A 529 -27.38 34.86 -9.47
N HIS A 530 -26.08 34.94 -9.73
CA HIS A 530 -25.44 35.84 -10.71
C HIS A 530 -25.76 37.34 -10.49
N ALA A 531 -26.05 37.76 -9.25
CA ALA A 531 -26.42 39.14 -8.94
C ALA A 531 -25.23 40.12 -9.02
N HIS A 532 -24.00 39.61 -8.89
CA HIS A 532 -22.77 40.41 -8.95
C HIS A 532 -22.05 40.22 -10.28
N ARG A 533 -22.13 41.23 -11.16
CA ARG A 533 -21.45 41.22 -12.47
C ARG A 533 -19.93 41.06 -12.39
N ASP A 534 -19.32 41.56 -11.32
CA ASP A 534 -17.86 41.53 -11.12
C ASP A 534 -17.34 40.20 -10.55
N MET A 535 -18.24 39.28 -10.13
CA MET A 535 -17.92 38.00 -9.49
C MET A 535 -18.73 36.86 -10.12
N GLU A 536 -18.91 36.92 -11.45
CA GLU A 536 -19.63 35.91 -12.21
C GLU A 536 -18.85 34.58 -12.26
N TYR A 537 -19.58 33.47 -12.42
CA TYR A 537 -19.00 32.16 -12.65
C TYR A 537 -19.48 31.55 -13.96
N VAL A 538 -18.71 30.60 -14.50
CA VAL A 538 -19.05 29.85 -15.71
C VAL A 538 -18.95 28.36 -15.41
N VAL A 539 -19.98 27.60 -15.82
CA VAL A 539 -19.96 26.14 -15.73
C VAL A 539 -19.28 25.56 -16.97
N ARG A 540 -18.33 24.64 -16.78
CA ARG A 540 -17.57 23.98 -17.85
C ARG A 540 -17.30 22.51 -17.52
N ASP A 541 -16.95 21.75 -18.53
CA ASP A 541 -16.41 20.40 -18.34
C ASP A 541 -14.88 20.43 -18.32
N LYS A 542 -14.29 19.50 -17.56
CA LYS A 542 -12.84 19.28 -17.60
C LYS A 542 -12.44 18.57 -18.89
N LEU A 543 -11.29 18.94 -19.43
CA LEU A 543 -10.66 18.18 -20.51
C LEU A 543 -10.29 16.78 -20.01
N PHE A 544 -10.21 15.80 -20.92
CA PHE A 544 -9.87 14.42 -20.59
C PHE A 544 -8.57 14.33 -19.75
N PHE A 545 -7.52 15.02 -20.18
CA PHE A 545 -6.24 15.04 -19.44
C PHE A 545 -6.34 15.75 -18.08
N GLU A 546 -7.17 16.77 -17.94
CA GLU A 546 -7.42 17.43 -16.64
C GLU A 546 -8.15 16.48 -15.68
N ARG A 547 -9.04 15.64 -16.20
CA ARG A 547 -9.77 14.61 -15.43
C ARG A 547 -8.86 13.47 -14.99
N VAL A 548 -7.98 12.97 -15.86
CA VAL A 548 -7.04 11.87 -15.55
C VAL A 548 -5.96 12.30 -14.58
N ILE A 549 -5.36 13.47 -14.80
CA ILE A 549 -4.25 13.97 -13.97
C ILE A 549 -4.78 14.61 -12.67
N GLY A 550 -6.06 15.01 -12.66
CA GLY A 550 -6.67 15.72 -11.53
C GLY A 550 -6.10 17.13 -11.35
N MET A 551 -5.70 17.77 -12.45
CA MET A 551 -5.07 19.10 -12.46
C MET A 551 -5.71 19.98 -13.53
N GLU A 552 -5.97 21.23 -13.21
CA GLU A 552 -6.54 22.22 -14.13
C GLU A 552 -5.43 22.90 -14.93
N PHE A 553 -5.58 23.04 -16.25
CA PHE A 553 -4.62 23.76 -17.10
C PHE A 553 -4.93 25.25 -17.22
N LEU A 554 -6.19 25.64 -17.01
CA LEU A 554 -6.67 27.02 -17.10
C LEU A 554 -6.69 27.70 -15.73
N GLU A 555 -6.21 28.95 -15.67
CA GLU A 555 -6.32 29.80 -14.49
C GLU A 555 -7.56 30.71 -14.61
N PRO A 556 -8.39 30.85 -13.55
CA PRO A 556 -9.56 31.72 -13.59
C PRO A 556 -9.13 33.19 -13.51
N MET A 557 -8.84 33.80 -14.67
CA MET A 557 -8.38 35.20 -14.74
C MET A 557 -9.50 36.20 -14.41
N ASP A 558 -10.67 36.07 -15.06
CA ASP A 558 -11.75 37.07 -14.96
C ASP A 558 -13.02 36.55 -14.29
N LYS A 559 -13.35 35.26 -14.47
CA LYS A 559 -14.57 34.62 -13.94
C LYS A 559 -14.21 33.36 -13.16
N SER A 560 -15.01 33.05 -12.14
CA SER A 560 -14.87 31.79 -11.42
C SER A 560 -15.32 30.63 -12.31
N ILE A 561 -14.73 29.45 -12.18
CA ILE A 561 -15.05 28.29 -13.03
C ILE A 561 -15.62 27.17 -12.16
N PHE A 562 -16.76 26.65 -12.58
CA PHE A 562 -17.43 25.52 -11.94
C PHE A 562 -17.33 24.34 -12.90
N TYR A 563 -16.50 23.36 -12.56
CA TYR A 563 -16.34 22.16 -13.35
C TYR A 563 -17.39 21.12 -12.94
N ASN A 564 -18.16 20.59 -13.89
CA ASN A 564 -19.06 19.48 -13.62
C ASN A 564 -18.28 18.27 -13.07
N ASP A 565 -18.75 17.70 -11.96
CA ASP A 565 -18.10 16.59 -11.29
C ASP A 565 -19.09 15.47 -10.97
N GLU A 566 -19.25 14.53 -11.90
CA GLU A 566 -20.07 13.33 -11.71
C GLU A 566 -19.42 12.29 -10.79
N SER A 567 -18.12 12.41 -10.54
CA SER A 567 -17.33 11.44 -9.75
C SER A 567 -17.32 11.71 -8.25
N HIS A 568 -18.02 12.74 -7.78
CA HIS A 568 -18.04 13.15 -6.37
C HIS A 568 -16.62 13.31 -5.78
N SER A 569 -15.76 14.02 -6.50
CA SER A 569 -14.34 14.27 -6.16
C SER A 569 -14.15 15.06 -4.86
N PHE A 570 -15.20 15.65 -4.29
CA PHE A 570 -15.15 16.25 -2.96
C PHE A 570 -14.77 15.22 -1.87
N SER A 571 -14.93 13.92 -2.16
CA SER A 571 -14.44 12.83 -1.33
C SER A 571 -12.93 12.87 -1.08
N ASP A 572 -12.13 13.61 -1.87
CA ASP A 572 -10.71 13.88 -1.62
C ASP A 572 -10.44 14.64 -0.31
N VAL A 573 -11.43 15.36 0.21
CA VAL A 573 -11.37 16.02 1.53
C VAL A 573 -11.59 15.02 2.68
N LEU A 574 -12.11 13.84 2.37
CA LEU A 574 -12.46 12.79 3.31
C LEU A 574 -11.43 11.64 3.25
N PHE A 575 -11.50 10.73 4.21
CA PHE A 575 -10.72 9.48 4.13
C PHE A 575 -11.11 8.63 2.91
N TYR A 576 -12.40 8.65 2.56
CA TYR A 576 -12.98 7.91 1.44
C TYR A 576 -12.24 8.09 0.10
N GLY A 577 -11.87 9.32 -0.26
CA GLY A 577 -11.15 9.60 -1.51
C GLY A 577 -9.65 9.27 -1.47
N ASN A 578 -9.06 9.05 -0.29
CA ASN A 578 -7.61 8.86 -0.13
C ASN A 578 -7.22 7.44 0.32
N GLU A 579 -8.08 6.44 0.06
CA GLU A 579 -7.90 5.06 0.52
C GLU A 579 -6.54 4.47 0.12
N ALA A 580 -6.07 4.71 -1.11
CA ALA A 580 -4.76 4.20 -1.56
C ALA A 580 -3.59 4.72 -0.70
N THR A 581 -3.65 5.98 -0.25
CA THR A 581 -2.60 6.55 0.62
C THR A 581 -2.66 5.92 2.01
N LEU A 582 -3.87 5.73 2.55
CA LEU A 582 -4.09 5.09 3.84
C LEU A 582 -3.63 3.63 3.84
N LEU A 583 -3.99 2.86 2.81
CA LEU A 583 -3.60 1.46 2.66
C LEU A 583 -2.08 1.28 2.55
N ILE A 584 -1.40 2.10 1.74
CA ILE A 584 0.08 2.04 1.63
C ILE A 584 0.74 2.41 2.96
N PHE A 585 0.23 3.41 3.67
CA PHE A 585 0.75 3.80 4.98
C PHE A 585 0.58 2.67 6.01
N ASP A 586 -0.62 2.10 6.12
CA ASP A 586 -0.91 0.98 7.02
C ASP A 586 -0.06 -0.27 6.69
N THR A 587 0.14 -0.56 5.39
CA THR A 587 0.99 -1.67 4.92
C THR A 587 2.45 -1.45 5.31
N LEU A 588 3.00 -0.26 5.07
CA LEU A 588 4.37 0.09 5.44
C LEU A 588 4.57 0.07 6.96
N PHE A 589 3.62 0.59 7.74
CA PHE A 589 3.69 0.56 9.19
C PHE A 589 3.71 -0.87 9.72
N PHE A 590 2.78 -1.73 9.26
CA PHE A 590 2.76 -3.14 9.62
C PHE A 590 4.10 -3.83 9.28
N CYS A 591 4.61 -3.61 8.07
CA CYS A 591 5.84 -4.22 7.61
C CYS A 591 7.07 -3.74 8.40
N VAL A 592 7.19 -2.45 8.72
CA VAL A 592 8.34 -1.93 9.49
C VAL A 592 8.33 -2.47 10.92
N VAL A 593 7.16 -2.55 11.56
CA VAL A 593 7.04 -3.17 12.89
C VAL A 593 7.41 -4.64 12.83
N ASP A 594 6.92 -5.39 11.84
CA ASP A 594 7.26 -6.81 11.67
C ASP A 594 8.75 -7.02 11.39
N LEU A 595 9.39 -6.19 10.55
CA LEU A 595 10.82 -6.27 10.29
C LEU A 595 11.67 -6.01 11.54
N GLY A 596 11.21 -5.12 12.44
CA GLY A 596 11.90 -4.82 13.70
C GLY A 596 11.68 -5.86 14.80
N ALA A 597 10.45 -6.38 14.93
CA ALA A 597 10.06 -7.28 16.02
C ALA A 597 10.02 -8.76 15.64
N GLN A 598 10.06 -9.09 14.35
CA GLN A 598 9.88 -10.43 13.78
C GLN A 598 8.61 -11.13 14.29
N SER A 599 7.54 -10.37 14.51
CA SER A 599 6.24 -10.86 14.97
C SER A 599 5.11 -10.19 14.20
N PHE A 600 4.37 -10.98 13.42
CA PHE A 600 3.20 -10.50 12.69
C PHE A 600 2.08 -10.08 13.64
N ILE A 601 1.92 -10.80 14.76
CA ILE A 601 0.90 -10.50 15.78
C ILE A 601 1.15 -9.12 16.40
N LEU A 602 2.38 -8.83 16.83
CA LEU A 602 2.71 -7.52 17.39
C LEU A 602 2.52 -6.41 16.35
N ALA A 603 2.93 -6.65 15.10
CA ALA A 603 2.69 -5.73 14.00
C ALA A 603 1.19 -5.43 13.81
N GLY A 604 0.33 -6.46 13.80
CA GLY A 604 -1.11 -6.30 13.68
C GLY A 604 -1.73 -5.49 14.82
N VAL A 605 -1.33 -5.75 16.07
CA VAL A 605 -1.81 -5.00 17.24
C VAL A 605 -1.39 -3.53 17.16
N LEU A 606 -0.13 -3.24 16.85
CA LEU A 606 0.33 -1.86 16.73
C LEU A 606 -0.33 -1.13 15.56
N THR A 607 -0.53 -1.80 14.41
CA THR A 607 -1.24 -1.21 13.27
C THR A 607 -2.69 -0.87 13.64
N TYR A 608 -3.37 -1.74 14.40
CA TYR A 608 -4.72 -1.46 14.90
C TYR A 608 -4.75 -0.22 15.80
N VAL A 609 -3.82 -0.12 16.75
CA VAL A 609 -3.70 1.04 17.64
C VAL A 609 -3.42 2.32 16.84
N GLN A 610 -2.52 2.25 15.86
CA GLN A 610 -2.20 3.36 14.96
C GLN A 610 -3.46 3.84 14.20
N GLN A 611 -4.22 2.93 13.60
CA GLN A 611 -5.46 3.26 12.89
C GLN A 611 -6.51 3.90 13.82
N MET A 612 -6.66 3.37 15.03
CA MET A 612 -7.56 3.92 16.04
C MET A 612 -7.18 5.36 16.43
N ILE A 613 -5.89 5.61 16.69
CA ILE A 613 -5.39 6.95 17.05
C ILE A 613 -5.69 7.95 15.94
N PHE A 614 -5.37 7.64 14.68
CA PHE A 614 -5.60 8.58 13.58
C PHE A 614 -7.09 8.80 13.30
N ARG A 615 -7.94 7.79 13.49
CA ARG A 615 -9.40 7.95 13.43
C ARG A 615 -9.90 8.90 14.52
N LEU A 616 -9.41 8.77 15.75
CA LEU A 616 -9.77 9.65 16.86
C LEU A 616 -9.30 11.10 16.63
N ILE A 617 -8.07 11.27 16.13
CA ILE A 617 -7.53 12.59 15.77
C ILE A 617 -8.40 13.23 14.68
N ARG A 618 -8.72 12.49 13.61
CA ARG A 618 -9.55 12.98 12.51
C ARG A 618 -10.94 13.38 12.99
N ASN A 619 -11.63 12.54 13.75
CA ASN A 619 -12.97 12.84 14.26
C ASN A 619 -12.92 14.04 15.23
N GLY A 620 -12.02 14.01 16.22
CA GLY A 620 -11.94 15.04 17.25
C GLY A 620 -11.58 16.43 16.71
N ILE A 621 -10.55 16.53 15.87
CA ILE A 621 -10.12 17.82 15.29
C ILE A 621 -11.06 18.22 14.14
N GLY A 622 -11.52 17.27 13.34
CA GLY A 622 -12.46 17.50 12.23
C GLY A 622 -13.79 18.07 12.73
N ARG A 623 -14.36 17.50 13.80
CA ARG A 623 -15.56 18.02 14.46
C ARG A 623 -15.40 19.45 14.99
N ARG A 624 -14.24 19.76 15.58
CA ARG A 624 -13.92 21.12 16.06
C ARG A 624 -13.80 22.11 14.89
N ASN A 625 -13.11 21.70 13.82
CA ASN A 625 -12.98 22.53 12.62
C ASN A 625 -14.34 22.78 11.97
N LEU A 626 -15.17 21.74 11.86
CA LEU A 626 -16.54 21.83 11.32
C LEU A 626 -17.37 22.85 12.11
N ALA A 627 -17.42 22.73 13.44
CA ALA A 627 -18.13 23.67 14.31
C ALA A 627 -17.64 25.12 14.13
N ASN A 628 -16.31 25.31 14.14
CA ASN A 628 -15.70 26.64 14.01
C ASN A 628 -15.97 27.30 12.64
N LYS A 629 -15.94 26.52 11.55
CA LYS A 629 -16.08 27.03 10.19
C LYS A 629 -17.54 27.24 9.77
N THR A 630 -18.44 26.37 10.24
CA THR A 630 -19.88 26.45 9.93
C THR A 630 -20.66 27.31 10.92
N LEU A 631 -20.03 27.74 12.03
CA LEU A 631 -20.64 28.49 13.13
C LEU A 631 -21.75 27.72 13.86
N VAL A 632 -21.81 26.40 13.66
CA VAL A 632 -22.66 25.45 14.38
C VAL A 632 -22.04 25.14 15.74
N ASP A 633 -22.87 25.05 16.79
CA ASP A 633 -22.41 24.65 18.12
C ASP A 633 -21.98 23.16 18.10
N GLN A 634 -20.77 22.91 18.59
CA GLN A 634 -20.14 21.59 18.64
C GLN A 634 -20.98 20.54 19.40
N ARG A 635 -21.87 20.96 20.30
CA ARG A 635 -22.75 20.06 21.06
C ARG A 635 -23.77 19.32 20.19
N PHE A 636 -24.13 19.89 19.04
CA PHE A 636 -25.08 19.26 18.11
C PHE A 636 -24.42 18.28 17.15
N LEU A 637 -23.11 18.40 16.94
CA LEU A 637 -22.31 17.43 16.19
C LEU A 637 -22.18 16.17 17.03
N ILE A 638 -22.60 15.01 16.52
CA ILE A 638 -22.50 13.74 17.27
C ILE A 638 -21.31 12.95 16.73
#